data_AF-A0A8H6M8B7-F1
#
_entry.id   AF-A0A8H6M8B7-F1
#
_cell.length_a   1.000
_cell.length_b   1.000
_cell.length_c   1.000
_cell.angle_alpha   90.00
_cell.angle_beta   90.00
_cell.angle_gamma   90.00
#
_symmetry.space_group_name_H-M   'P 1'
#
loop_
_entity.id
_entity.type
_entity.pdbx_description
1 polymer ?
#
loop_
_entity_poly.entity_id
_entity_poly.type
_entity_poly.pdbx_seq_one_letter_code
_entity_poly.pdbx_strand_id
1 'polypeptide(L)'
;MAPKTAWSASSSLPSDRIPSRTVTPKPTQPQRKKGAQQQNNGLPMSPRVAELSRLVHALKYASLADPDPKGGCFCQARVHGLSPYALICIGIASGSSTNGNAIGCGLVICAMNSPAHSCPSCFSPLLSPVQRDDLVKKLEEEINETLAKEEEERIRKEEERRAAVGAFPTLAGGPSGSAPPVEVKTSHKVLSLTGGSAAKGVSGSKKKGKVTIATYTTPTPSPFSTPPPPDANNKEEETRVPPPVGAVPAEGVRDPRRPFRNLRVEGEWYVHPPQVPRTREDGGGGGGGEGGE
;
A
#
# COMPACT_ATOMS: atom_id res chain seq x y z
N MET A 1 -31.56 -75.99 -5.72
CA MET A 1 -30.93 -75.24 -4.60
C MET A 1 -30.09 -74.14 -5.23
N ALA A 2 -30.50 -72.88 -5.08
CA ALA A 2 -29.83 -71.72 -5.67
C ALA A 2 -29.18 -70.87 -4.55
N PRO A 3 -27.96 -70.34 -4.75
CA PRO A 3 -27.26 -69.58 -3.71
C PRO A 3 -27.89 -68.20 -3.54
N LYS A 4 -28.26 -67.86 -2.30
CA LYS A 4 -28.71 -66.52 -1.89
C LYS A 4 -27.48 -65.63 -1.74
N THR A 5 -27.41 -64.55 -2.51
CA THR A 5 -26.39 -63.50 -2.38
C THR A 5 -26.75 -62.52 -1.26
N ALA A 6 -25.72 -61.98 -0.59
CA ALA A 6 -25.79 -61.30 0.71
C ALA A 6 -26.37 -59.86 0.70
N TRP A 7 -27.08 -59.42 -0.33
CA TRP A 7 -27.49 -58.00 -0.49
C TRP A 7 -29.00 -57.76 -0.51
N SER A 8 -29.84 -58.75 -0.14
CA SER A 8 -31.30 -58.58 -0.10
C SER A 8 -31.86 -58.25 1.30
N ALA A 9 -31.11 -57.53 2.14
CA ALA A 9 -31.59 -57.09 3.44
C ALA A 9 -31.84 -55.58 3.45
N SER A 10 -33.12 -55.23 3.44
CA SER A 10 -33.72 -53.99 3.95
C SER A 10 -33.04 -52.68 3.60
N SER A 11 -33.62 -52.04 2.59
CA SER A 11 -33.57 -50.62 2.32
C SER A 11 -33.96 -49.78 3.55
N SER A 12 -32.98 -49.15 4.17
CA SER A 12 -33.16 -47.85 4.82
C SER A 12 -31.90 -47.02 4.58
N LEU A 13 -31.72 -46.59 3.34
CA LEU A 13 -30.81 -45.47 3.07
C LEU A 13 -31.44 -44.25 3.76
N PRO A 14 -30.81 -43.66 4.79
CA PRO A 14 -31.23 -42.35 5.25
C PRO A 14 -31.00 -41.42 4.07
N SER A 15 -32.09 -40.99 3.46
CA SER A 15 -32.08 -39.92 2.48
C SER A 15 -31.33 -38.77 3.12
N ASP A 16 -30.17 -38.45 2.54
CA ASP A 16 -29.34 -37.29 2.84
C ASP A 16 -30.12 -36.03 2.43
N ARG A 17 -31.22 -35.81 3.16
CA ARG A 17 -32.03 -34.62 3.14
C ARG A 17 -31.18 -33.58 3.82
N ILE A 18 -30.46 -32.81 3.00
CA ILE A 18 -29.99 -31.48 3.35
C ILE A 18 -31.19 -30.78 4.01
N PRO A 19 -31.14 -30.49 5.33
CA PRO A 19 -32.23 -29.79 5.97
C PRO A 19 -32.34 -28.43 5.29
N SER A 20 -33.49 -28.14 4.69
CA SER A 20 -33.82 -26.79 4.23
C SER A 20 -33.78 -25.91 5.48
N ARG A 21 -32.65 -25.21 5.65
CA ARG A 21 -32.38 -24.30 6.74
C ARG A 21 -33.23 -23.06 6.51
N THR A 22 -34.53 -23.18 6.73
CA THR A 22 -35.45 -22.06 6.83
C THR A 22 -35.16 -21.39 8.17
N VAL A 23 -34.13 -20.56 8.19
CA VAL A 23 -33.90 -19.62 9.28
C VAL A 23 -35.01 -18.56 9.15
N THR A 24 -36.13 -18.78 9.81
CA THR A 24 -37.06 -17.70 10.11
C THR A 24 -36.36 -16.76 11.09
N PRO A 25 -36.07 -15.50 10.72
CA PRO A 25 -35.49 -14.55 11.65
C PRO A 25 -36.54 -14.27 12.73
N LYS A 26 -36.23 -14.69 13.96
CA LYS A 26 -36.97 -14.31 15.17
C LYS A 26 -36.88 -12.78 15.29
N PRO A 27 -37.99 -12.02 15.33
CA PRO A 27 -37.94 -10.58 15.50
C PRO A 27 -37.41 -10.28 16.90
N THR A 28 -36.12 -9.93 16.94
CA THR A 28 -35.47 -9.45 18.16
C THR A 28 -35.93 -8.02 18.35
N GLN A 29 -36.51 -7.75 19.52
CA GLN A 29 -37.02 -6.44 19.89
C GLN A 29 -36.00 -5.33 19.59
N PRO A 30 -36.45 -4.14 19.16
CA PRO A 30 -35.56 -3.02 18.88
C PRO A 30 -35.02 -2.46 20.21
N GLN A 31 -33.89 -2.99 20.67
CA GLN A 31 -33.06 -2.23 21.59
C GLN A 31 -32.58 -1.00 20.83
N ARG A 32 -33.09 0.16 21.26
CA ARG A 32 -32.65 1.50 20.88
C ARG A 32 -31.14 1.63 21.07
N LYS A 33 -30.36 1.22 20.07
CA LYS A 33 -28.97 1.64 19.94
C LYS A 33 -29.00 3.07 19.41
N LYS A 34 -28.70 3.97 20.34
CA LYS A 34 -28.30 5.36 20.14
C LYS A 34 -27.51 5.47 18.84
N GLY A 35 -28.01 6.28 17.91
CA GLY A 35 -27.57 6.34 16.53
C GLY A 35 -26.07 6.52 16.39
N ALA A 36 -25.38 5.46 15.96
CA ALA A 36 -24.16 5.61 15.21
C ALA A 36 -24.60 6.05 13.82
N GLN A 37 -24.41 7.35 13.56
CA GLN A 37 -24.55 7.97 12.27
C GLN A 37 -23.80 7.10 11.25
N GLN A 38 -24.56 6.39 10.44
CA GLN A 38 -24.09 5.61 9.32
C GLN A 38 -23.71 6.63 8.22
N GLN A 39 -22.61 7.35 8.45
CA GLN A 39 -22.06 8.27 7.49
C GLN A 39 -21.31 7.47 6.43
N ASN A 40 -21.84 7.62 5.21
CA ASN A 40 -21.33 7.17 3.91
C ASN A 40 -21.39 5.68 3.57
N ASN A 41 -22.38 5.39 2.71
CA ASN A 41 -22.46 4.28 1.77
C ASN A 41 -21.30 4.32 0.75
N GLY A 42 -20.06 4.17 1.23
CA GLY A 42 -18.94 3.70 0.43
C GLY A 42 -18.75 2.20 0.70
N LEU A 43 -18.16 1.49 -0.25
CA LEU A 43 -17.62 0.14 0.02
C LEU A 43 -16.78 0.21 1.32
N PRO A 44 -16.79 -0.84 2.15
CA PRO A 44 -15.97 -0.86 3.36
C PRO A 44 -14.52 -0.58 2.97
N MET A 45 -13.94 0.48 3.55
CA MET A 45 -12.54 0.82 3.30
C MET A 45 -11.67 -0.38 3.65
N SER A 46 -10.59 -0.58 2.88
CA SER A 46 -9.65 -1.64 3.19
C SER A 46 -9.05 -1.42 4.59
N PRO A 47 -8.65 -2.51 5.28
CA PRO A 47 -8.09 -2.40 6.62
C PRO A 47 -6.83 -1.52 6.64
N ARG A 48 -6.06 -1.50 5.55
CA ARG A 48 -4.86 -0.66 5.41
C ARG A 48 -5.22 0.82 5.34
N VAL A 49 -6.19 1.19 4.49
CA VAL A 49 -6.66 2.58 4.39
C VAL A 49 -7.30 3.04 5.70
N ALA A 50 -8.04 2.17 6.38
CA ALA A 50 -8.58 2.46 7.71
C ALA A 50 -7.49 2.71 8.77
N GLU A 51 -6.40 1.96 8.73
CA GLU A 51 -5.25 2.17 9.61
C GLU A 51 -4.55 3.50 9.34
N LEU A 52 -4.22 3.79 8.07
CA LEU A 52 -3.55 5.02 7.66
C LEU A 52 -4.39 6.25 7.97
N SER A 53 -5.69 6.22 7.65
CA SER A 53 -6.62 7.31 7.94
C SER A 53 -6.77 7.57 9.44
N ARG A 54 -6.82 6.51 10.27
CA ARG A 54 -6.79 6.65 11.73
C ARG A 54 -5.50 7.33 12.19
N LEU A 55 -4.36 7.00 11.60
CA LEU A 55 -3.07 7.60 11.94
C LEU A 55 -2.99 9.07 11.52
N VAL A 56 -3.46 9.41 10.32
CA VAL A 56 -3.58 10.81 9.85
C VAL A 56 -4.48 11.61 10.78
N HIS A 57 -5.64 11.06 11.15
CA HIS A 57 -6.53 11.70 12.11
C HIS A 57 -5.84 11.90 13.46
N ALA A 58 -5.15 10.88 13.99
CA ALA A 58 -4.40 11.01 15.23
C ALA A 58 -3.34 12.13 15.16
N LEU A 59 -2.57 12.22 14.07
CA LEU A 59 -1.57 13.27 13.90
C LEU A 59 -2.18 14.67 13.78
N LYS A 60 -3.30 14.82 13.07
CA LYS A 60 -3.95 16.12 12.88
C LYS A 60 -4.53 16.71 14.16
N TYR A 61 -5.09 15.85 15.03
CA TYR A 61 -5.78 16.29 16.25
C TYR A 61 -4.96 16.15 17.53
N ALA A 62 -3.79 15.50 17.49
CA ALA A 62 -2.94 15.38 18.66
C ALA A 62 -2.21 16.67 19.01
N SER A 63 -2.11 16.94 20.31
CA SER A 63 -1.32 18.03 20.90
C SER A 63 0.20 17.81 20.78
N LEU A 64 0.65 16.59 20.43
CA LEU A 64 2.05 16.08 20.46
C LEU A 64 2.71 16.05 21.84
N ALA A 65 2.21 16.83 22.81
CA ALA A 65 2.68 16.83 24.19
C ALA A 65 2.04 15.73 25.04
N ASP A 66 0.86 15.26 24.64
CA ASP A 66 0.08 14.32 25.45
C ASP A 66 0.76 12.93 25.46
N PRO A 67 0.97 12.34 26.65
CA PRO A 67 1.45 10.98 26.75
C PRO A 67 0.44 10.01 26.14
N ASP A 68 0.93 8.88 25.62
CA ASP A 68 0.04 7.84 25.10
C ASP A 68 -0.90 7.36 26.22
N PRO A 69 -2.24 7.35 26.02
CA PRO A 69 -3.18 6.86 27.01
C PRO A 69 -2.96 5.39 27.39
N LYS A 70 -2.26 4.62 26.54
CA LYS A 70 -1.86 3.24 26.82
C LYS A 70 -0.54 3.14 27.59
N GLY A 71 0.06 4.27 27.97
CA GLY A 71 1.33 4.37 28.68
C GLY A 71 2.57 4.27 27.79
N GLY A 72 2.40 4.10 26.48
CA GLY A 72 3.50 3.85 25.55
C GLY A 72 4.19 2.51 25.81
N CYS A 73 5.07 2.12 24.90
CA CYS A 73 5.93 0.96 25.04
C CYS A 73 7.35 1.39 25.43
N PHE A 74 7.75 1.06 26.65
CA PHE A 74 9.15 1.03 27.06
C PHE A 74 9.64 -0.41 26.84
N CYS A 75 10.41 -0.64 25.79
CA CYS A 75 10.60 -1.99 25.27
C CYS A 75 11.25 -2.98 26.28
N GLN A 76 11.90 -2.56 27.36
CA GLN A 76 12.44 -3.42 28.44
C GLN A 76 13.02 -4.76 27.94
N ALA A 77 13.90 -4.71 26.94
CA ALA A 77 14.52 -5.88 26.28
C ALA A 77 13.58 -6.83 25.48
N ARG A 78 12.32 -6.45 25.24
CA ARG A 78 11.42 -7.11 24.27
C ARG A 78 11.73 -6.65 22.86
N VAL A 79 11.60 -7.58 21.91
CA VAL A 79 11.80 -7.32 20.48
C VAL A 79 10.48 -6.88 19.87
N HIS A 80 10.47 -5.67 19.30
CA HIS A 80 9.35 -5.12 18.56
C HIS A 80 9.84 -4.59 17.21
N GLY A 81 8.98 -4.57 16.21
CA GLY A 81 9.27 -3.89 14.94
C GLY A 81 9.52 -2.41 15.18
N LEU A 82 10.47 -1.83 14.46
CA LEU A 82 10.71 -0.39 14.49
C LEU A 82 9.51 0.36 13.90
N SER A 83 9.21 1.54 14.43
CA SER A 83 8.14 2.37 13.86
C SER A 83 8.57 2.85 12.47
N PRO A 84 7.75 2.65 11.43
CA PRO A 84 8.11 3.07 10.07
C PRO A 84 8.12 4.59 9.90
N TYR A 85 7.50 5.33 10.82
CA TYR A 85 7.26 6.77 10.67
C TYR A 85 8.12 7.65 11.58
N ALA A 86 8.63 7.12 12.71
CA ALA A 86 9.51 7.84 13.61
C ALA A 86 10.45 6.86 14.30
N LEU A 87 11.73 6.82 13.90
CA LEU A 87 12.66 5.80 14.37
C LEU A 87 13.36 6.18 15.69
N ILE A 88 13.63 7.46 15.91
CA ILE A 88 14.44 7.95 17.04
C ILE A 88 13.82 9.23 17.62
N CYS A 89 13.75 9.30 18.94
CA CYS A 89 13.42 10.51 19.68
C CYS A 89 14.51 11.58 19.48
N ILE A 90 14.17 12.61 18.68
CA ILE A 90 14.97 13.84 18.54
C ILE A 90 14.57 14.91 19.57
N GLY A 91 13.61 14.60 20.44
CA GLY A 91 13.05 15.52 21.40
C GLY A 91 14.12 16.11 22.32
N ILE A 92 14.19 17.44 22.34
CA ILE A 92 14.98 18.18 23.32
C ILE A 92 14.16 18.16 24.61
N ALA A 93 14.74 17.67 25.70
CA ALA A 93 14.07 17.67 27.00
C ALA A 93 13.81 19.13 27.43
N SER A 94 12.55 19.55 27.40
CA SER A 94 12.13 20.94 27.65
C SER A 94 12.24 21.36 29.13
N GLY A 95 12.74 20.49 29.99
CA GLY A 95 12.76 20.71 31.43
C GLY A 95 14.09 20.29 32.05
N SER A 96 14.71 21.24 32.74
CA SER A 96 15.64 20.96 33.84
C SER A 96 17.05 20.46 33.49
N SER A 97 17.72 21.06 32.51
CA SER A 97 19.19 21.08 32.54
C SER A 97 19.66 22.51 32.55
N THR A 98 19.94 23.02 33.75
CA THR A 98 20.64 24.29 34.00
C THR A 98 22.04 24.34 33.37
N ASN A 99 22.50 23.22 32.78
CA ASN A 99 23.81 23.06 32.16
C ASN A 99 23.72 22.98 30.62
N GLY A 100 22.86 23.77 29.96
CA GLY A 100 22.97 24.19 28.55
C GLY A 100 23.17 23.12 27.45
N ASN A 101 23.11 21.83 27.75
CA ASN A 101 23.37 20.75 26.81
C ASN A 101 22.07 19.97 26.60
N ALA A 102 21.33 20.39 25.58
CA ALA A 102 20.15 19.72 25.07
C ALA A 102 20.53 18.37 24.48
N ILE A 103 20.62 17.34 25.33
CA ILE A 103 20.84 15.97 24.87
C ILE A 103 19.46 15.40 24.52
N GLY A 104 19.26 15.13 23.22
CA GLY A 104 18.08 14.41 22.77
C GLY A 104 18.00 13.05 23.46
N CYS A 105 16.79 12.60 23.81
CA CYS A 105 16.64 11.38 24.59
C CYS A 105 17.14 10.12 23.88
N GLY A 106 17.25 10.15 22.54
CA GLY A 106 17.86 9.10 21.73
C GLY A 106 17.11 7.77 21.75
N LEU A 107 15.92 7.73 22.36
CA LEU A 107 15.11 6.52 22.47
C LEU A 107 14.67 6.06 21.07
N VAL A 108 15.01 4.82 20.73
CA VAL A 108 14.51 4.16 19.51
C VAL A 108 13.05 3.77 19.71
N ILE A 109 12.20 4.20 18.78
CA ILE A 109 10.74 4.09 18.91
C ILE A 109 10.25 2.86 18.13
N CYS A 110 9.57 1.95 18.82
CA CYS A 110 8.95 0.78 18.20
C CYS A 110 7.56 1.10 17.62
N ALA A 111 7.02 0.21 16.80
CA ALA A 111 5.72 0.35 16.14
C ALA A 111 4.52 0.47 17.11
N MET A 112 4.68 0.08 18.37
CA MET A 112 3.64 0.25 19.40
C MET A 112 3.49 1.69 19.87
N ASN A 113 4.56 2.49 19.73
CA ASN A 113 4.56 3.90 20.09
C ASN A 113 4.05 4.73 18.90
N SER A 114 2.86 5.32 19.05
CA SER A 114 2.29 6.19 18.02
C SER A 114 3.11 7.48 17.88
N PRO A 115 3.40 7.93 16.64
CA PRO A 115 4.06 9.22 16.41
C PRO A 115 3.22 10.44 16.86
N ALA A 116 1.93 10.23 17.16
CA ALA A 116 1.04 11.29 17.63
C ALA A 116 1.20 11.62 19.13
N HIS A 117 1.90 10.79 19.89
CA HIS A 117 2.08 10.97 21.34
C HIS A 117 3.51 11.41 21.69
N SER A 118 3.69 11.93 22.90
CA SER A 118 5.00 12.31 23.41
C SER A 118 5.87 11.10 23.74
N CYS A 119 7.18 11.32 23.76
CA CYS A 119 8.15 10.28 24.08
C CYS A 119 7.94 9.74 25.51
N PRO A 120 7.88 8.42 25.73
CA PRO A 120 7.68 7.87 27.07
C PRO A 120 8.87 8.09 28.02
N SER A 121 10.05 8.47 27.50
CA SER A 121 11.24 8.70 28.31
C SER A 121 11.45 10.15 28.72
N CYS A 122 11.18 11.11 27.84
CA CYS A 122 11.45 12.53 28.09
C CYS A 122 10.21 13.42 27.99
N PHE A 123 9.06 12.86 27.62
CA PHE A 123 7.80 13.57 27.39
C PHE A 123 7.87 14.71 26.36
N SER A 124 8.97 14.78 25.60
CA SER A 124 9.10 15.68 24.46
C SER A 124 8.29 15.15 23.26
N PRO A 125 7.77 16.04 22.41
CA PRO A 125 7.12 15.63 21.17
C PRO A 125 8.12 14.88 20.28
N LEU A 126 7.67 13.76 19.69
CA LEU A 126 8.52 12.93 18.82
C LEU A 126 8.79 13.58 17.47
N LEU A 127 7.86 14.40 16.99
CA LEU A 127 7.91 15.10 15.72
C LEU A 127 7.89 16.60 15.94
N SER A 128 8.70 17.33 15.19
CA SER A 128 8.52 18.78 15.05
C SER A 128 7.20 19.07 14.31
N PRO A 129 6.58 20.25 14.48
CA PRO A 129 5.34 20.58 13.78
C PRO A 129 5.48 20.48 12.26
N VAL A 130 6.64 20.89 11.71
CA VAL A 130 6.94 20.77 10.28
C VAL A 130 7.03 19.30 9.85
N GLN A 131 7.75 18.47 10.62
CA GLN A 131 7.88 17.03 10.34
C GLN A 131 6.53 16.31 10.43
N ARG A 132 5.67 16.73 11.35
CA ARG A 132 4.31 16.19 11.46
C ARG A 132 3.51 16.49 10.21
N ASP A 133 3.52 17.73 9.75
CA ASP A 133 2.75 18.13 8.57
C ASP A 133 3.27 17.44 7.30
N ASP A 134 4.59 17.26 7.18
CA ASP A 134 5.21 16.48 6.11
C ASP A 134 4.84 14.99 6.18
N LEU A 135 4.80 14.41 7.39
CA LEU A 135 4.37 13.04 7.59
C LEU A 135 2.88 12.86 7.23
N VAL A 136 2.03 13.80 7.60
CA VAL A 136 0.61 13.81 7.23
C VAL A 136 0.45 13.80 5.71
N LYS A 137 1.18 14.65 4.98
CA LYS A 137 1.14 14.66 3.51
C LYS A 137 1.57 13.32 2.91
N LYS A 138 2.67 12.74 3.39
CA LYS A 138 3.14 11.41 2.93
C LYS A 138 2.10 10.31 3.15
N LEU A 139 1.42 10.33 4.30
CA LEU A 139 0.37 9.36 4.61
C LEU A 139 -0.88 9.56 3.74
N GLU A 140 -1.23 10.81 3.44
CA GLU A 140 -2.33 11.13 2.51
C GLU A 140 -2.00 10.66 1.09
N GLU A 141 -0.75 10.82 0.64
CA GLU A 141 -0.25 10.27 -0.62
C GLU A 141 -0.33 8.73 -0.61
N GLU A 142 0.13 8.06 0.46
CA GLU A 142 0.04 6.59 0.60
C GLU A 142 -1.42 6.09 0.59
N ILE A 143 -2.35 6.84 1.21
CA ILE A 143 -3.78 6.54 1.14
C ILE A 143 -4.29 6.64 -0.30
N ASN A 144 -3.92 7.68 -1.03
CA ASN A 144 -4.35 7.84 -2.42
C ASN A 144 -3.78 6.75 -3.33
N GLU A 145 -2.51 6.38 -3.15
CA GLU A 145 -1.86 5.28 -3.88
C GLU A 145 -2.52 3.92 -3.59
N THR A 146 -2.83 3.65 -2.32
CA THR A 146 -3.50 2.39 -1.94
C THR A 146 -4.91 2.31 -2.51
N LEU A 147 -5.68 3.40 -2.47
CA LEU A 147 -7.00 3.47 -3.10
C LEU A 147 -6.93 3.29 -4.63
N ALA A 148 -5.93 3.89 -5.29
CA ALA A 148 -5.74 3.73 -6.73
C ALA A 148 -5.44 2.28 -7.11
N LYS A 149 -4.56 1.60 -6.36
CA LYS A 149 -4.25 0.17 -6.55
C LYS A 149 -5.47 -0.72 -6.32
N GLU A 150 -6.27 -0.43 -5.30
CA GLU A 150 -7.50 -1.19 -5.03
C GLU A 150 -8.56 -1.02 -6.12
N GLU A 151 -8.66 0.17 -6.71
CA GLU A 151 -9.53 0.42 -7.86
C GLU A 151 -9.07 -0.35 -9.09
N GLU A 152 -7.78 -0.31 -9.41
CA GLU A 152 -7.20 -1.05 -10.53
C GLU A 152 -7.43 -2.56 -10.38
N GLU A 153 -7.20 -3.11 -9.19
CA GLU A 153 -7.49 -4.52 -8.92
C GLU A 153 -8.97 -4.86 -9.07
N ARG A 154 -9.86 -3.93 -8.70
CA ARG A 154 -11.30 -4.14 -8.85
C ARG A 154 -11.70 -4.19 -10.32
N ILE A 155 -11.21 -3.24 -11.12
CA ILE A 155 -11.44 -3.20 -12.56
C ILE A 155 -10.89 -4.48 -13.21
N ARG A 156 -9.67 -4.89 -12.86
CA ARG A 156 -9.05 -6.11 -13.35
C ARG A 156 -9.88 -7.37 -13.03
N LYS A 157 -10.37 -7.50 -11.81
CA LYS A 157 -11.24 -8.62 -11.38
C LYS A 157 -12.59 -8.60 -12.11
N GLU A 158 -13.15 -7.43 -12.39
CA GLU A 158 -14.38 -7.32 -13.17
C GLU A 158 -14.17 -7.68 -14.64
N GLU A 159 -13.07 -7.25 -15.26
CA GLU A 159 -12.70 -7.64 -16.61
C GLU A 159 -12.46 -9.14 -16.73
N GLU A 160 -11.77 -9.75 -15.76
CA GLU A 160 -11.55 -11.20 -15.70
C GLU A 160 -12.89 -11.95 -15.53
N ARG A 161 -13.78 -11.48 -14.66
CA ARG A 161 -15.14 -12.05 -14.52
C ARG A 161 -15.92 -11.94 -15.82
N ARG A 162 -15.83 -10.81 -16.51
CA ARG A 162 -16.50 -10.60 -17.80
C ARG A 162 -15.92 -11.52 -18.89
N ALA A 163 -14.61 -11.68 -18.92
CA ALA A 163 -13.92 -12.59 -19.82
C ALA A 163 -14.32 -14.04 -19.54
N ALA A 164 -14.43 -14.44 -18.27
CA ALA A 164 -14.84 -15.79 -17.86
C ALA A 164 -16.31 -16.10 -18.20
N VAL A 165 -17.23 -15.14 -18.04
CA VAL A 165 -18.64 -15.33 -18.45
C VAL A 165 -18.80 -15.36 -19.97
N GLY A 166 -17.96 -14.62 -20.70
CA GLY A 166 -17.92 -14.64 -22.16
C GLY A 166 -17.17 -15.84 -22.75
N ALA A 167 -16.33 -16.50 -21.96
CA ALA A 167 -15.62 -17.70 -22.36
C ALA A 167 -16.60 -18.86 -22.42
N PHE A 168 -16.83 -19.39 -23.63
CA PHE A 168 -17.56 -20.63 -23.81
C PHE A 168 -16.86 -21.71 -22.95
N PRO A 169 -17.58 -22.46 -22.09
CA PRO A 169 -16.98 -23.51 -21.28
C PRO A 169 -16.14 -24.41 -22.17
N THR A 170 -14.82 -24.33 -22.03
CA THR A 170 -13.93 -25.22 -22.75
C THR A 170 -14.17 -26.59 -22.16
N LEU A 171 -14.90 -27.43 -22.89
CA LEU A 171 -15.13 -28.83 -22.56
C LEU A 171 -13.77 -29.53 -22.57
N ALA A 172 -13.07 -29.50 -21.44
CA ALA A 172 -11.84 -30.24 -21.18
C ALA A 172 -12.17 -31.74 -21.06
N GLY A 173 -12.51 -32.35 -22.20
CA GLY A 173 -12.66 -33.80 -22.37
C GLY A 173 -11.81 -34.36 -23.52
N GLY A 174 -10.94 -33.54 -24.13
CA GLY A 174 -10.01 -33.98 -25.17
C GLY A 174 -8.64 -34.30 -24.58
N PRO A 175 -8.09 -35.51 -24.74
CA PRO A 175 -6.72 -35.80 -24.31
C PRO A 175 -5.72 -34.91 -25.05
N SER A 176 -4.72 -34.47 -24.28
CA SER A 176 -3.53 -33.73 -24.73
C SER A 176 -2.98 -34.29 -26.05
N GLY A 177 -3.17 -33.53 -27.12
CA GLY A 177 -2.54 -33.73 -28.41
C GLY A 177 -1.89 -32.43 -28.83
N SER A 178 -0.57 -32.41 -28.83
CA SER A 178 0.27 -31.34 -29.39
C SER A 178 -0.26 -30.92 -30.76
N ALA A 179 -0.79 -29.70 -30.86
CA ALA A 179 -1.16 -29.09 -32.12
C ALA A 179 -0.48 -27.70 -32.21
N PRO A 180 0.12 -27.36 -33.36
CA PRO A 180 0.82 -26.09 -33.54
C PRO A 180 -0.16 -24.90 -33.47
N PRO A 181 0.34 -23.67 -33.23
CA PRO A 181 -0.50 -22.50 -33.05
C PRO A 181 -1.28 -22.20 -34.34
N VAL A 182 -2.58 -22.50 -34.34
CA VAL A 182 -3.48 -22.09 -35.41
C VAL A 182 -3.87 -20.64 -35.14
N GLU A 183 -3.27 -19.76 -35.91
CA GLU A 183 -3.55 -18.33 -36.02
C GLU A 183 -5.03 -18.12 -36.36
N VAL A 184 -5.84 -17.80 -35.35
CA VAL A 184 -7.27 -17.50 -35.54
C VAL A 184 -7.36 -16.09 -36.13
N LYS A 185 -7.48 -16.01 -37.45
CA LYS A 185 -7.83 -14.78 -38.17
C LYS A 185 -9.22 -14.31 -37.73
N THR A 186 -9.28 -13.38 -36.79
CA THR A 186 -10.52 -12.72 -36.38
C THR A 186 -10.95 -11.76 -37.47
N SER A 187 -11.79 -12.22 -38.41
CA SER A 187 -12.49 -11.34 -39.33
C SER A 187 -13.54 -10.52 -38.55
N HIS A 188 -13.19 -9.31 -38.14
CA HIS A 188 -14.11 -8.39 -37.48
C HIS A 188 -15.24 -7.99 -38.45
N LYS A 189 -16.44 -8.53 -38.23
CA LYS A 189 -17.66 -8.09 -38.92
C LYS A 189 -18.14 -6.79 -38.31
N VAL A 190 -17.76 -5.66 -38.90
CA VAL A 190 -18.27 -4.34 -38.52
C VAL A 190 -19.56 -4.08 -39.32
N LEU A 191 -20.69 -4.02 -38.62
CA LEU A 191 -21.97 -3.56 -39.18
C LEU A 191 -21.95 -2.03 -39.22
N SER A 192 -21.55 -1.45 -40.34
CA SER A 192 -21.66 -0.01 -40.55
C SER A 192 -23.10 0.37 -40.90
N LEU A 193 -23.79 1.04 -39.97
CA LEU A 193 -25.03 1.76 -40.25
C LEU A 193 -24.68 3.07 -40.94
N THR A 194 -24.52 3.05 -42.26
CA THR A 194 -24.49 4.27 -43.07
C THR A 194 -25.91 4.84 -43.18
N GLY A 195 -26.39 5.45 -42.09
CA GLY A 195 -27.55 6.31 -42.08
C GLY A 195 -27.16 7.68 -42.60
N GLY A 196 -27.35 7.89 -43.91
CA GLY A 196 -27.11 9.16 -44.58
C GLY A 196 -27.88 10.31 -43.93
N SER A 197 -27.16 11.41 -43.74
CA SER A 197 -27.70 12.74 -43.58
C SER A 197 -28.63 13.11 -44.74
N ALA A 198 -29.88 13.46 -44.45
CA ALA A 198 -30.57 14.63 -45.02
C ALA A 198 -32.04 14.73 -44.55
N ALA A 199 -32.39 15.97 -44.18
CA ALA A 199 -33.69 16.62 -44.39
C ALA A 199 -34.96 16.05 -43.71
N LYS A 200 -35.34 16.75 -42.64
CA LYS A 200 -36.67 17.30 -42.35
C LYS A 200 -37.73 17.06 -43.43
N GLY A 201 -38.74 16.25 -43.13
CA GLY A 201 -40.02 16.29 -43.84
C GLY A 201 -40.78 14.98 -43.91
N VAL A 202 -41.88 14.92 -43.15
CA VAL A 202 -43.18 14.36 -43.56
C VAL A 202 -43.31 12.81 -43.70
N SER A 203 -44.27 12.32 -42.91
CA SER A 203 -45.04 11.07 -42.95
C SER A 203 -44.60 9.92 -43.86
N GLY A 204 -44.44 8.78 -43.20
CA GLY A 204 -45.14 7.54 -43.55
C GLY A 204 -44.72 6.85 -44.84
N SER A 205 -43.84 5.85 -44.73
CA SER A 205 -43.99 4.60 -45.50
C SER A 205 -42.96 3.55 -45.08
N LYS A 206 -43.45 2.36 -44.76
CA LYS A 206 -42.67 1.12 -44.66
C LYS A 206 -42.09 0.79 -46.04
N LYS A 207 -40.79 0.97 -46.24
CA LYS A 207 -40.06 0.33 -47.36
C LYS A 207 -38.93 -0.52 -46.81
N LYS A 208 -38.97 -1.81 -47.17
CA LYS A 208 -37.95 -2.82 -46.88
C LYS A 208 -36.66 -2.43 -47.60
N GLY A 209 -35.69 -1.88 -46.86
CA GLY A 209 -34.34 -1.66 -47.35
C GLY A 209 -33.61 -3.00 -47.51
N LYS A 210 -33.09 -3.27 -48.72
CA LYS A 210 -32.22 -4.41 -48.99
C LYS A 210 -30.87 -4.16 -48.30
N VAL A 211 -30.50 -5.06 -47.41
CA VAL A 211 -29.18 -5.09 -46.74
C VAL A 211 -28.17 -5.64 -47.73
N THR A 212 -27.23 -4.80 -48.17
CA THR A 212 -26.13 -5.21 -49.05
C THR A 212 -24.92 -5.56 -48.19
N ILE A 213 -24.52 -6.83 -48.21
CA ILE A 213 -23.34 -7.34 -47.50
C ILE A 213 -22.15 -7.20 -48.44
N ALA A 214 -21.27 -6.22 -48.18
CA ALA A 214 -20.00 -6.10 -48.88
C ALA A 214 -18.87 -6.69 -48.01
N THR A 215 -18.19 -7.71 -48.53
CA THR A 215 -17.04 -8.33 -47.88
C THR A 215 -15.78 -7.72 -48.45
N TYR A 216 -15.07 -6.91 -47.66
CA TYR A 216 -13.75 -6.41 -48.03
C TYR A 216 -12.68 -7.27 -47.37
N THR A 217 -11.90 -7.96 -48.19
CA THR A 217 -10.68 -8.68 -47.79
C THR A 217 -9.53 -7.70 -47.89
N THR A 218 -8.91 -7.33 -46.76
CA THR A 218 -7.68 -6.54 -46.76
C THR A 218 -6.48 -7.44 -47.08
N PRO A 219 -5.55 -7.03 -47.96
CA PRO A 219 -4.32 -7.78 -48.19
C PRO A 219 -3.39 -7.68 -46.98
N THR A 220 -2.91 -8.85 -46.57
CA THR A 220 -1.99 -9.10 -45.46
C THR A 220 -0.67 -8.32 -45.63
N PRO A 221 -0.24 -7.46 -44.69
CA PRO A 221 1.14 -7.02 -44.64
C PRO A 221 2.03 -8.20 -44.19
N SER A 222 3.14 -8.36 -44.88
CA SER A 222 4.21 -9.34 -44.61
C SER A 222 4.66 -9.34 -43.14
N PRO A 223 4.96 -10.51 -42.55
CA PRO A 223 5.41 -10.60 -41.18
C PRO A 223 6.82 -9.98 -41.05
N PHE A 224 6.91 -8.88 -40.32
CA PHE A 224 8.17 -8.45 -39.72
C PHE A 224 8.58 -9.49 -38.67
N SER A 225 9.85 -9.84 -38.68
CA SER A 225 10.49 -10.80 -37.77
C SER A 225 10.07 -10.59 -36.31
N THR A 226 9.60 -11.68 -35.70
CA THR A 226 9.36 -11.80 -34.27
C THR A 226 10.66 -11.53 -33.51
N PRO A 227 10.68 -10.64 -32.51
CA PRO A 227 11.73 -10.64 -31.50
C PRO A 227 11.66 -11.98 -30.74
N PRO A 228 12.80 -12.58 -30.34
CA PRO A 228 12.78 -13.79 -29.53
C PRO A 228 12.04 -13.56 -28.20
N PRO A 229 11.48 -14.63 -27.60
CA PRO A 229 10.71 -14.53 -26.36
C PRO A 229 11.56 -13.92 -25.24
N PRO A 230 11.00 -13.09 -24.36
CA PRO A 230 11.66 -12.79 -23.10
C PRO A 230 11.77 -14.10 -22.33
N ASP A 231 13.01 -14.57 -22.16
CA ASP A 231 13.34 -15.71 -21.34
C ASP A 231 12.59 -15.63 -20.00
N ALA A 232 12.03 -16.77 -19.59
CA ALA A 232 11.55 -17.04 -18.23
C ALA A 232 12.73 -17.15 -17.23
N ASN A 233 13.74 -16.30 -17.43
CA ASN A 233 14.94 -16.17 -16.64
C ASN A 233 15.23 -14.69 -16.35
N ASN A 234 14.19 -13.86 -16.22
CA ASN A 234 14.30 -12.62 -15.48
C ASN A 234 14.33 -12.94 -13.98
N LYS A 235 15.36 -13.69 -13.56
CA LYS A 235 16.05 -13.30 -12.34
C LYS A 235 16.61 -11.93 -12.71
N GLU A 236 16.11 -10.89 -12.05
CA GLU A 236 16.92 -9.69 -11.91
C GLU A 236 18.32 -10.18 -11.58
N GLU A 237 19.24 -10.03 -12.54
CA GLU A 237 20.65 -10.11 -12.29
C GLU A 237 20.91 -8.92 -11.39
N GLU A 238 20.64 -9.13 -10.09
CA GLU A 238 21.07 -8.34 -8.97
C GLU A 238 22.51 -8.01 -9.33
N THR A 239 22.70 -6.78 -9.79
CA THR A 239 23.96 -6.34 -10.38
C THR A 239 24.96 -6.60 -9.29
N ARG A 240 25.71 -7.69 -9.43
CA ARG A 240 26.58 -8.17 -8.36
C ARG A 240 27.58 -7.05 -8.22
N VAL A 241 27.34 -6.21 -7.22
CA VAL A 241 28.28 -5.19 -6.81
C VAL A 241 29.57 -5.97 -6.68
N PRO A 242 30.61 -5.64 -7.49
CA PRO A 242 31.85 -6.39 -7.43
C PRO A 242 32.22 -6.44 -5.95
N PRO A 243 32.60 -7.63 -5.43
CA PRO A 243 32.90 -7.77 -4.01
C PRO A 243 33.82 -6.61 -3.65
N PRO A 244 33.49 -5.83 -2.61
CA PRO A 244 34.25 -4.63 -2.27
C PRO A 244 35.71 -5.03 -2.25
N VAL A 245 36.53 -4.34 -3.05
CA VAL A 245 37.95 -4.66 -3.26
C VAL A 245 38.52 -5.01 -1.89
N GLY A 246 38.94 -6.27 -1.75
CA GLY A 246 39.14 -6.91 -0.46
C GLY A 246 39.80 -5.95 0.52
N ALA A 247 39.12 -5.70 1.62
CA ALA A 247 39.54 -4.72 2.61
C ALA A 247 41.03 -4.93 2.93
N VAL A 248 41.87 -4.02 2.42
CA VAL A 248 43.32 -4.13 2.62
C VAL A 248 43.54 -4.24 4.13
N PRO A 249 44.20 -5.30 4.62
CA PRO A 249 44.50 -5.41 6.03
C PRO A 249 45.22 -4.13 6.45
N ALA A 250 44.74 -3.50 7.51
CA ALA A 250 45.35 -2.29 8.01
C ALA A 250 46.76 -2.65 8.53
N GLU A 251 47.79 -2.33 7.75
CA GLU A 251 49.16 -2.49 8.18
C GLU A 251 49.47 -1.39 9.20
N GLY A 252 49.56 -1.76 10.48
CA GLY A 252 49.90 -0.83 11.54
C GLY A 252 49.69 -1.41 12.94
N VAL A 253 50.61 -1.08 13.85
CA VAL A 253 50.46 -1.42 15.27
C VAL A 253 49.38 -0.54 15.88
N ARG A 254 48.35 -1.13 16.48
CA ARG A 254 47.30 -0.40 17.21
C ARG A 254 47.91 0.26 18.44
N ASP A 255 47.84 1.59 18.50
CA ASP A 255 48.24 2.36 19.67
C ASP A 255 47.19 2.20 20.80
N PRO A 256 47.56 1.66 21.99
CA PRO A 256 46.64 1.50 23.11
C PRO A 256 46.03 2.81 23.61
N ARG A 257 46.71 3.94 23.39
CA ARG A 257 46.23 5.25 23.84
C ARG A 257 45.22 5.87 22.87
N ARG A 258 45.10 5.34 21.66
CA ARG A 258 44.18 5.86 20.61
C ARG A 258 43.55 4.70 19.83
N PRO A 259 42.67 3.91 20.46
CA PRO A 259 42.11 2.70 19.85
C PRO A 259 41.26 2.98 18.59
N PHE A 260 40.79 4.22 18.42
CA PHE A 260 40.01 4.66 17.27
C PHE A 260 40.82 5.36 16.18
N ARG A 261 42.16 5.35 16.27
CA ARG A 261 43.02 5.93 15.21
C ARG A 261 42.84 5.14 13.92
N ASN A 262 42.51 5.83 12.84
CA ASN A 262 42.42 5.22 11.52
C ASN A 262 43.84 4.88 11.04
N LEU A 263 44.17 3.59 10.97
CA LEU A 263 45.49 3.11 10.54
C LEU A 263 45.66 3.12 9.01
N ARG A 264 44.58 3.40 8.27
CA ARG A 264 44.58 3.32 6.80
C ARG A 264 45.03 4.60 6.10
N VAL A 265 45.01 5.74 6.79
CA VAL A 265 45.38 7.02 6.20
C VAL A 265 46.45 7.67 7.06
N GLU A 266 47.67 7.74 6.55
CA GLU A 266 48.74 8.49 7.17
C GLU A 266 48.41 9.98 7.09
N GLY A 267 48.14 10.61 8.23
CA GLY A 267 48.09 12.07 8.34
C GLY A 267 46.71 12.72 8.29
N GLU A 268 45.61 11.98 8.37
CA GLU A 268 44.29 12.61 8.57
C GLU A 268 44.08 12.99 10.04
N TRP A 269 44.27 14.27 10.32
CA TRP A 269 43.88 14.88 11.59
C TRP A 269 42.39 15.19 11.51
N TYR A 270 41.63 14.86 12.56
CA TYR A 270 40.25 15.29 12.67
C TYR A 270 40.20 16.82 12.62
N VAL A 271 39.73 17.35 11.49
CA VAL A 271 39.44 18.78 11.36
C VAL A 271 38.13 19.01 12.07
N HIS A 272 38.17 19.68 13.22
CA HIS A 272 36.95 20.13 13.88
C HIS A 272 36.12 20.93 12.86
N PRO A 273 34.82 20.60 12.68
CA PRO A 273 33.97 21.38 11.81
C PRO A 273 34.06 22.86 12.22
N PRO A 274 34.16 23.80 11.26
CA PRO A 274 34.30 25.21 11.56
C PRO A 274 33.17 25.61 12.52
N GLN A 275 33.55 26.14 13.69
CA GLN A 275 32.55 26.62 14.64
C GLN A 275 31.83 27.75 13.95
N VAL A 276 30.56 27.52 13.59
CA VAL A 276 29.68 28.59 13.12
C VAL A 276 29.68 29.66 14.22
N PRO A 277 30.22 30.87 13.97
CA PRO A 277 30.19 31.92 14.96
C PRO A 277 28.73 32.13 15.29
N ARG A 278 28.36 31.91 16.56
CA ARG A 278 27.05 32.28 17.06
C ARG A 278 26.93 33.76 16.79
N THR A 279 26.19 34.13 15.74
CA THR A 279 25.69 35.49 15.57
C THR A 279 24.95 35.77 16.87
N ARG A 280 25.58 36.55 17.75
CA ARG A 280 24.87 37.33 18.74
C ARG A 280 23.88 38.12 17.91
N GLU A 281 22.66 37.62 17.81
CA GLU A 281 21.54 38.47 17.46
C GLU A 281 21.54 39.53 18.55
N ASP A 282 22.07 40.70 18.18
CA ASP A 282 22.06 41.89 18.99
C ASP A 282 20.62 42.10 19.42
N GLY A 283 20.38 41.81 20.70
CA GLY A 283 19.19 42.21 21.41
C GLY A 283 19.11 43.73 21.37
N GLY A 284 18.45 44.24 20.33
CA GLY A 284 17.86 45.56 20.29
C GLY A 284 16.71 45.63 21.29
N GLY A 285 17.04 45.57 22.57
CA GLY A 285 16.14 45.91 23.67
C GLY A 285 16.18 47.42 23.91
N GLY A 286 15.60 48.18 22.99
CA GLY A 286 15.09 49.52 23.25
C GLY A 286 13.57 49.46 23.06
N GLY A 287 12.73 50.08 23.85
CA GLY A 287 12.85 50.97 24.98
C GLY A 287 11.43 51.42 25.35
N GLY A 288 11.29 52.21 26.41
CA GLY A 288 10.13 53.08 26.60
C GLY A 288 9.01 52.51 27.47
N GLY A 289 9.18 52.66 28.79
CA GLY A 289 8.09 52.63 29.76
C GLY A 289 8.18 53.85 30.69
N GLU A 290 7.98 55.04 30.14
CA GLU A 290 7.43 56.21 30.86
C GLU A 290 5.91 55.97 30.94
N GLY A 291 5.27 55.96 32.10
CA GLY A 291 5.01 57.16 32.89
C GLY A 291 3.56 57.60 32.63
N GLY A 292 2.64 57.26 33.54
CA GLY A 292 1.23 57.65 33.48
C GLY A 292 0.60 57.51 34.85
N GLU A 293 0.37 58.66 35.47
CA GLU A 293 -0.23 58.93 36.79
C GLU A 293 -1.64 58.34 36.98
#